data_AF-A0A5K1FGJ4-F1
#
_entry.id   AF-A0A5K1FGJ4-F1
#
_cell.length_a   1.000
_cell.length_b   1.000
_cell.length_c   1.000
_cell.angle_alpha   90.00
_cell.angle_beta   90.00
_cell.angle_gamma   90.00
#
_symmetry.space_group_name_H-M   'P 1'
#
loop_
_entity.id
_entity.type
_entity.pdbx_description
1 polymer ?
#
loop_
_entity_poly.entity_id
_entity_poly.type
_entity_poly.pdbx_seq_one_letter_code
_entity_poly.pdbx_strand_id
1 'polypeptide(L)'
;EMYFDGSKSTVGAGIGILFITPEREMIPYSLKLNFSCTHNMAEYEALIQGLKMLLKFKVQRVRIFGDSLLAVSQVNGDWQVKDQKLIPYQELAASLLKQFEECQLLYVKREFNPIADGLASLGSTIAFKPGESIRSFEVGRLEQPSFVIPEQVLQAKSRETPWYQNIKDFLQTGTLPPEMSRKEQRVLRHMSSRYFILADILYRRGFNTEYARCLDANEILEVIQEAHEGISGGHVGYQTLVKQIVRAGYYWPTMQRDCHQF
;
A
#
# COMPACT_ATOMS: atom_id res chain seq x y z
N GLU A 1 -13.62 -1.79 -11.66
CA GLU A 1 -12.95 -1.51 -12.96
C GLU A 1 -11.52 -2.00 -12.89
N MET A 2 -10.92 -2.34 -14.02
CA MET A 2 -9.51 -2.70 -14.13
C MET A 2 -8.86 -1.87 -15.23
N TYR A 3 -7.70 -1.31 -14.96
CA TYR A 3 -6.82 -0.70 -15.95
C TYR A 3 -5.53 -1.50 -16.01
N PHE A 4 -4.97 -1.70 -17.20
CA PHE A 4 -3.70 -2.40 -17.38
C PHE A 4 -2.81 -1.66 -18.37
N ASP A 5 -1.51 -1.82 -18.22
CA ASP A 5 -0.50 -1.39 -19.20
C ASP A 5 0.75 -2.26 -19.10
N GLY A 6 1.45 -2.43 -20.22
CA GLY A 6 2.71 -3.14 -20.33
C GLY A 6 3.86 -2.23 -20.78
N SER A 7 4.95 -2.20 -20.04
CA SER A 7 6.10 -1.36 -20.35
C SER A 7 7.34 -2.19 -20.66
N LYS A 8 8.03 -1.85 -21.75
CA LYS A 8 9.35 -2.39 -22.13
C LYS A 8 10.37 -1.26 -22.23
N SER A 9 11.38 -1.30 -21.37
CA SER A 9 12.50 -0.37 -21.37
C SER A 9 13.83 -1.06 -21.69
N THR A 10 14.92 -0.30 -21.73
CA THR A 10 16.29 -0.85 -21.84
C THR A 10 16.69 -1.65 -20.61
N VAL A 11 16.16 -1.28 -19.43
CA VAL A 11 16.48 -1.91 -18.13
C VAL A 11 15.72 -3.22 -17.94
N GLY A 12 14.50 -3.32 -18.47
CA GLY A 12 13.68 -4.50 -18.25
C GLY A 12 12.31 -4.40 -18.89
N ALA A 13 11.39 -5.19 -18.36
CA ALA A 13 9.98 -5.11 -18.69
C ALA A 13 9.17 -5.17 -17.38
N GLY A 14 8.00 -4.55 -17.40
CA GLY A 14 7.11 -4.50 -16.26
C GLY A 14 5.67 -4.33 -16.70
N ILE A 15 4.76 -4.63 -15.77
CA ILE A 15 3.32 -4.50 -15.99
C ILE A 15 2.72 -3.69 -14.86
N GLY A 16 1.74 -2.87 -15.23
CA GLY A 16 0.95 -2.06 -14.33
C GLY A 16 -0.49 -2.51 -14.37
N ILE A 17 -1.09 -2.73 -13.20
CA ILE A 17 -2.50 -3.09 -13.06
C ILE A 17 -3.09 -2.20 -11.96
N LEU A 18 -4.22 -1.57 -12.25
CA LEU A 18 -4.98 -0.80 -11.28
C LEU A 18 -6.40 -1.36 -11.19
N PHE A 19 -6.82 -1.78 -10.01
CA PHE A 19 -8.24 -2.02 -9.75
C PHE A 19 -8.87 -0.79 -9.09
N ILE A 20 -10.10 -0.50 -9.49
CA ILE A 20 -10.95 0.50 -8.83
C ILE A 20 -12.22 -0.21 -8.37
N THR A 21 -12.47 -0.21 -7.06
CA THR A 21 -13.67 -0.82 -6.46
C THR A 21 -14.92 0.04 -6.71
N PRO A 22 -16.13 -0.50 -6.51
CA PRO A 22 -17.36 0.31 -6.53
C PRO A 22 -17.32 1.51 -5.57
N GLU A 23 -16.62 1.37 -4.44
CA GLU A 23 -16.40 2.40 -3.43
C GLU A 23 -15.31 3.42 -3.81
N ARG A 24 -14.75 3.32 -5.03
CA ARG A 24 -13.67 4.17 -5.55
C ARG A 24 -12.32 4.00 -4.86
N GLU A 25 -12.11 2.88 -4.17
CA GLU A 25 -10.78 2.53 -3.68
C GLU A 25 -9.88 2.09 -4.85
N MET A 26 -8.68 2.66 -4.91
CA MET A 26 -7.67 2.33 -5.90
C MET A 26 -6.69 1.30 -5.33
N ILE A 27 -6.55 0.16 -6.02
CA ILE A 27 -5.66 -0.94 -5.61
C ILE A 27 -4.61 -1.13 -6.71
N PRO A 28 -3.43 -0.48 -6.59
CA PRO A 28 -2.38 -0.53 -7.59
C PRO A 28 -1.49 -1.76 -7.43
N TYR A 29 -1.04 -2.30 -8.57
CA TYR A 29 -0.03 -3.34 -8.65
C TYR A 29 0.98 -3.00 -9.74
N SER A 30 2.25 -3.11 -9.38
CA SER A 30 3.38 -2.97 -10.29
C SER A 30 4.24 -4.22 -10.17
N LEU A 31 4.50 -4.90 -11.29
CA LEU A 31 5.27 -6.14 -11.32
C LEU A 31 6.41 -6.03 -12.34
N LYS A 32 7.60 -6.47 -11.92
CA LYS A 32 8.74 -6.67 -12.82
C LYS A 32 8.60 -8.01 -13.54
N LEU A 33 8.77 -8.01 -14.86
CA LEU A 33 8.88 -9.23 -15.64
C LEU A 33 10.35 -9.67 -15.69
N ASN A 34 10.66 -10.82 -15.10
CA ASN A 34 12.00 -11.41 -15.06
C ASN A 34 12.29 -12.37 -16.23
N PHE A 35 11.66 -12.11 -17.37
CA PHE A 35 11.84 -12.87 -18.61
C PHE A 35 11.84 -11.91 -19.81
N SER A 36 12.42 -12.37 -20.91
CA SER A 36 12.47 -11.57 -22.14
C SER A 36 11.10 -11.51 -22.80
N CYS A 37 10.65 -10.30 -23.10
CA CYS A 37 9.39 -10.05 -23.79
C CYS A 37 9.50 -8.79 -24.65
N THR A 38 8.64 -8.70 -25.67
CA THR A 38 8.44 -7.48 -26.46
C THR A 38 7.45 -6.55 -25.77
N HIS A 39 7.30 -5.32 -26.26
CA HIS A 39 6.26 -4.40 -25.79
C HIS A 39 4.87 -5.03 -25.83
N ASN A 40 4.47 -5.60 -26.97
CA ASN A 40 3.15 -6.24 -27.11
C ASN A 40 2.98 -7.42 -26.16
N MET A 41 4.03 -8.21 -25.92
CA MET A 41 3.96 -9.30 -24.94
C MET A 41 3.74 -8.76 -23.53
N ALA A 42 4.40 -7.66 -23.14
CA ALA A 42 4.18 -7.03 -21.83
C ALA A 42 2.73 -6.55 -21.64
N GLU A 43 2.11 -6.01 -22.70
CA GLU A 43 0.70 -5.59 -22.69
C GLU A 43 -0.25 -6.77 -22.44
N TYR A 44 0.00 -7.90 -23.12
CA TYR A 44 -0.74 -9.13 -22.90
C TYR A 44 -0.50 -9.71 -21.50
N GLU A 45 0.73 -9.68 -21.00
CA GLU A 45 1.05 -10.10 -19.62
C GLU A 45 0.27 -9.27 -18.59
N ALA A 46 0.18 -7.95 -18.79
CA ALA A 46 -0.56 -7.05 -17.91
C ALA A 46 -2.05 -7.40 -17.87
N LEU A 47 -2.68 -7.57 -19.03
CA LEU A 47 -4.08 -8.00 -19.15
C LEU A 47 -4.31 -9.36 -18.48
N ILE A 48 -3.52 -10.38 -18.85
CA ILE A 48 -3.70 -11.76 -18.37
C ILE A 48 -3.48 -11.85 -16.86
N GLN A 49 -2.45 -11.18 -16.34
CA GLN A 49 -2.18 -11.19 -14.91
C GLN A 49 -3.31 -10.48 -14.14
N GLY A 50 -3.82 -9.36 -14.65
CA GLY A 50 -4.99 -8.69 -14.10
C GLY A 50 -6.23 -9.60 -14.05
N LEU A 51 -6.52 -10.31 -15.15
CA LEU A 51 -7.63 -11.28 -15.23
C LEU A 51 -7.49 -12.41 -14.20
N LYS A 52 -6.29 -13.01 -14.10
CA LYS A 52 -6.00 -14.06 -13.11
C LYS A 52 -6.23 -13.59 -11.68
N MET A 53 -5.83 -12.35 -11.38
CA MET A 53 -6.03 -11.75 -10.05
C MET A 53 -7.51 -11.52 -9.75
N LEU A 54 -8.27 -10.98 -10.70
CA LEU A 54 -9.72 -10.77 -10.55
C LEU A 54 -10.47 -12.09 -10.31
N LEU A 55 -10.14 -13.15 -11.06
CA LEU A 55 -10.73 -14.48 -10.86
C LEU A 55 -10.36 -15.06 -9.49
N LYS A 56 -9.11 -14.87 -9.04
CA LYS A 56 -8.68 -15.25 -7.68
C LYS A 56 -9.46 -14.51 -6.60
N PHE A 57 -9.80 -13.24 -6.84
CA PHE A 57 -10.67 -12.43 -5.98
C PHE A 57 -12.16 -12.74 -6.13
N LYS A 58 -12.53 -13.72 -6.98
CA LYS A 58 -13.91 -14.13 -7.26
C LYS A 58 -14.79 -12.99 -7.80
N VAL A 59 -14.18 -12.04 -8.52
CA VAL A 59 -14.91 -10.99 -9.22
C VAL A 59 -15.69 -11.61 -10.37
N GLN A 60 -17.00 -11.38 -10.41
CA GLN A 60 -17.89 -11.90 -11.46
C GLN A 60 -18.12 -10.90 -12.60
N ARG A 61 -18.04 -9.59 -12.31
CA ARG A 61 -18.36 -8.52 -13.26
C ARG A 61 -17.27 -7.47 -13.30
N VAL A 62 -16.77 -7.14 -14.49
CA VAL A 62 -15.65 -6.20 -14.63
C VAL A 62 -15.67 -5.45 -15.96
N ARG A 63 -15.36 -4.15 -15.92
CA ARG A 63 -14.94 -3.37 -17.08
C ARG A 63 -13.43 -3.21 -17.05
N ILE A 64 -12.79 -3.55 -18.15
CA ILE A 64 -11.33 -3.60 -18.32
C ILE A 64 -10.94 -2.58 -19.37
N PHE A 65 -9.92 -1.80 -19.08
CA PHE A 65 -9.42 -0.71 -19.92
C PHE A 65 -7.93 -0.89 -20.15
N GLY A 66 -7.50 -0.72 -21.40
CA GLY A 66 -6.09 -0.66 -21.77
C GLY A 66 -5.92 0.22 -23.01
N ASP A 67 -4.73 0.78 -23.17
CA ASP A 67 -4.36 1.67 -24.27
C ASP A 67 -3.59 0.99 -25.41
N SER A 68 -3.33 -0.32 -25.27
CA SER A 68 -2.90 -1.16 -26.37
C SER A 68 -4.08 -1.53 -27.28
N LEU A 69 -4.33 -0.72 -28.32
CA LEU A 69 -5.37 -1.00 -29.32
C LEU A 69 -5.20 -2.40 -29.94
N LEU A 70 -3.96 -2.84 -30.15
CA LEU A 70 -3.65 -4.16 -30.70
C LEU A 70 -4.10 -5.29 -29.76
N ALA A 71 -3.72 -5.26 -28.49
CA ALA A 71 -4.07 -6.31 -27.54
C ALA A 71 -5.59 -6.35 -27.32
N VAL A 72 -6.23 -5.19 -27.15
CA VAL A 72 -7.68 -5.09 -26.97
C VAL A 72 -8.42 -5.67 -28.18
N SER A 73 -8.09 -5.24 -29.40
CA SER A 73 -8.81 -5.66 -30.62
C SER A 73 -8.58 -7.14 -30.94
N GLN A 74 -7.38 -7.66 -30.69
CA GLN A 74 -7.08 -9.08 -30.92
C GLN A 74 -7.78 -10.01 -29.91
N VAL A 75 -7.86 -9.60 -28.65
CA VAL A 75 -8.54 -10.38 -27.61
C VAL A 75 -10.05 -10.34 -27.78
N ASN A 76 -10.62 -9.22 -28.19
CA ASN A 76 -12.05 -9.11 -28.56
C ASN A 76 -12.40 -9.91 -29.82
N GLY A 77 -11.40 -10.35 -30.60
CA GLY A 77 -11.59 -11.08 -31.85
C GLY A 77 -11.85 -10.19 -33.07
N ASP A 78 -11.76 -8.88 -32.91
CA ASP A 78 -11.91 -7.91 -34.01
C ASP A 78 -10.75 -8.05 -35.01
N TRP A 79 -9.53 -8.32 -34.50
CA TRP A 79 -8.30 -8.41 -35.30
C TRP A 79 -7.67 -9.81 -35.21
N GLN A 80 -7.17 -10.31 -36.34
CA GLN A 80 -6.44 -11.58 -36.38
C GLN A 80 -5.03 -11.45 -35.79
N VAL A 81 -4.60 -12.48 -35.05
CA VAL A 81 -3.24 -12.58 -34.52
C VAL A 81 -2.36 -13.32 -35.52
N LYS A 82 -1.42 -12.61 -36.15
CA LYS A 82 -0.46 -13.19 -37.12
C LYS A 82 0.85 -13.62 -36.48
N ASP A 83 1.24 -12.98 -35.39
CA ASP A 83 2.47 -13.32 -34.67
C ASP A 83 2.26 -14.60 -33.85
N GLN A 84 3.01 -15.66 -34.21
CA GLN A 84 2.96 -16.94 -33.53
C GLN A 84 3.27 -16.85 -32.04
N LYS A 85 4.07 -15.86 -31.61
CA LYS A 85 4.37 -15.64 -30.20
C LYS A 85 3.20 -15.08 -29.42
N LEU A 86 2.26 -14.40 -30.07
CA LEU A 86 1.09 -13.75 -29.44
C LEU A 86 -0.15 -14.65 -29.45
N ILE A 87 -0.19 -15.69 -30.28
CA ILE A 87 -1.32 -16.64 -30.30
C ILE A 87 -1.61 -17.23 -28.91
N PRO A 88 -0.62 -17.76 -28.16
CA PRO A 88 -0.89 -18.32 -26.82
C PRO A 88 -1.43 -17.29 -25.84
N TYR A 89 -0.98 -16.03 -25.96
CA TYR A 89 -1.46 -14.94 -25.13
C TYR A 89 -2.92 -14.59 -25.41
N GLN A 90 -3.28 -14.49 -26.69
CA GLN A 90 -4.64 -14.18 -27.09
C GLN A 90 -5.61 -15.30 -26.71
N GLU A 91 -5.24 -16.57 -26.93
CA GLU A 91 -6.06 -17.72 -26.55
C GLU A 91 -6.30 -17.76 -25.02
N LEU A 92 -5.23 -17.56 -24.24
CA LEU A 92 -5.33 -17.51 -22.78
C LEU A 92 -6.21 -16.34 -22.31
N ALA A 93 -5.98 -15.13 -22.81
CA ALA A 93 -6.78 -13.96 -22.45
C ALA A 93 -8.26 -14.16 -22.79
N ALA A 94 -8.57 -14.63 -24.00
CA ALA A 94 -9.94 -14.93 -24.43
C ALA A 94 -10.60 -16.01 -23.57
N SER A 95 -9.86 -17.06 -23.17
CA SER A 95 -10.38 -18.11 -22.28
C SER A 95 -10.67 -17.60 -20.87
N LEU A 96 -9.87 -16.66 -20.36
CA LEU A 96 -10.07 -16.07 -19.04
C LEU A 96 -11.27 -15.13 -19.03
N LEU A 97 -11.48 -14.33 -20.08
CA LEU A 97 -12.64 -13.43 -20.20
C LEU A 97 -13.97 -14.19 -20.16
N LYS A 98 -14.03 -15.41 -20.72
CA LYS A 98 -15.23 -16.26 -20.72
C LYS A 98 -15.64 -16.78 -19.33
N GLN A 99 -14.76 -16.66 -18.32
CA GLN A 99 -15.05 -17.12 -16.95
C GLN A 99 -15.81 -16.08 -16.12
N PHE A 100 -15.95 -14.85 -16.61
CA PHE A 100 -16.73 -13.79 -15.96
C PHE A 100 -18.20 -13.86 -16.38
N GLU A 101 -19.12 -13.51 -15.48
CA GLU A 101 -20.55 -13.38 -15.82
C GLU A 101 -20.78 -12.19 -16.77
N GLU A 102 -20.08 -11.09 -16.52
CA GLU A 102 -20.15 -9.88 -17.34
C GLU A 102 -18.75 -9.27 -17.45
N CYS A 103 -18.21 -9.19 -18.67
CA CYS A 103 -16.92 -8.59 -18.89
C CYS A 103 -16.91 -7.75 -20.17
N GLN A 104 -16.30 -6.57 -20.09
CA GLN A 104 -16.06 -5.71 -21.24
C GLN A 104 -14.59 -5.32 -21.27
N LEU A 105 -13.92 -5.61 -22.39
CA LEU A 105 -12.56 -5.18 -22.65
C LEU A 105 -12.60 -4.01 -23.65
N LEU A 106 -12.19 -2.84 -23.18
CA LEU A 106 -12.37 -1.56 -23.86
C LEU A 106 -11.01 -0.88 -24.09
N TYR A 107 -10.86 -0.33 -25.29
CA TYR A 107 -9.73 0.53 -25.62
C TYR A 107 -9.95 1.93 -25.03
N VAL A 108 -8.89 2.49 -24.45
CA VAL A 108 -8.82 3.90 -24.05
C VAL A 108 -7.57 4.56 -24.64
N LYS A 109 -7.61 5.87 -24.87
CA LYS A 109 -6.37 6.58 -25.24
C LYS A 109 -5.42 6.60 -24.06
N ARG A 110 -4.11 6.61 -24.34
CA ARG A 110 -3.04 6.64 -23.33
C ARG A 110 -3.17 7.76 -22.30
N GLU A 111 -3.67 8.93 -22.72
CA GLU A 111 -3.95 10.07 -21.83
C GLU A 111 -4.96 9.75 -20.71
N PHE A 112 -5.77 8.68 -20.87
CA PHE A 112 -6.73 8.19 -19.89
C PHE A 112 -6.26 6.93 -19.13
N ASN A 113 -5.02 6.49 -19.34
CA ASN A 113 -4.41 5.35 -18.63
C ASN A 113 -3.13 5.69 -17.84
N PRO A 114 -2.93 6.92 -17.29
CA PRO A 114 -1.62 7.33 -16.76
C PRO A 114 -1.17 6.55 -15.53
N ILE A 115 -2.11 6.03 -14.72
CA ILE A 115 -1.77 5.30 -13.50
C ILE A 115 -1.21 3.91 -13.85
N ALA A 116 -1.85 3.17 -14.76
CA ALA A 116 -1.35 1.86 -15.18
C ALA A 116 0.00 2.01 -15.89
N ASP A 117 0.16 3.02 -16.75
CA ASP A 117 1.43 3.35 -17.41
C ASP A 117 2.55 3.67 -16.41
N GLY A 118 2.27 4.47 -15.39
CA GLY A 118 3.21 4.74 -14.30
C GLY A 118 3.61 3.48 -13.52
N LEU A 119 2.63 2.60 -13.23
CA LEU A 119 2.88 1.32 -12.54
C LEU A 119 3.71 0.36 -13.41
N ALA A 120 3.43 0.28 -14.71
CA ALA A 120 4.20 -0.56 -15.63
C ALA A 120 5.64 -0.05 -15.76
N SER A 121 5.79 1.27 -15.87
CA SER A 121 7.09 1.96 -15.90
C SER A 121 7.90 1.70 -14.64
N LEU A 122 7.29 1.76 -13.45
CA LEU A 122 7.93 1.39 -12.18
C LEU A 122 8.43 -0.07 -12.22
N GLY A 123 7.60 -1.00 -12.70
CA GLY A 123 7.95 -2.42 -12.80
C GLY A 123 9.10 -2.68 -13.80
N SER A 124 9.16 -1.89 -14.88
CA SER A 124 10.20 -2.05 -15.90
C SER A 124 11.55 -1.47 -15.49
N THR A 125 11.53 -0.41 -14.67
CA THR A 125 12.73 0.35 -14.25
C THR A 125 13.35 -0.17 -12.97
N ILE A 126 12.56 -0.81 -12.09
CA ILE A 126 13.07 -1.33 -10.84
C ILE A 126 14.09 -2.45 -11.08
N ALA A 127 15.19 -2.41 -10.33
CA ALA A 127 16.23 -3.43 -10.31
C ALA A 127 16.45 -3.87 -8.86
N PHE A 128 16.30 -5.17 -8.60
CA PHE A 128 16.54 -5.76 -7.29
C PHE A 128 17.92 -6.40 -7.26
N LYS A 129 18.68 -6.18 -6.19
CA LYS A 129 19.81 -7.06 -5.85
C LYS A 129 19.29 -8.39 -5.30
N PRO A 130 20.11 -9.45 -5.30
CA PRO A 130 19.71 -10.72 -4.68
C PRO A 130 19.24 -10.52 -3.24
N GLY A 131 17.99 -10.91 -2.95
CA GLY A 131 17.37 -10.82 -1.62
C GLY A 131 16.62 -9.51 -1.33
N GLU A 132 16.66 -8.51 -2.22
CA GLU A 132 15.87 -7.28 -2.06
C GLU A 132 14.42 -7.48 -2.50
N SER A 133 13.49 -6.85 -1.78
CA SER A 133 12.08 -6.77 -2.15
C SER A 133 11.48 -5.47 -1.62
N ILE A 134 10.51 -4.93 -2.36
CA ILE A 134 9.62 -3.88 -1.85
C ILE A 134 8.43 -4.57 -1.20
N ARG A 135 8.17 -4.27 0.08
CA ARG A 135 7.00 -4.81 0.80
C ARG A 135 5.72 -4.10 0.39
N SER A 136 5.77 -2.77 0.41
CA SER A 136 4.69 -1.86 0.06
C SER A 136 5.31 -0.51 -0.32
N PHE A 137 4.58 0.28 -1.10
CA PHE A 137 4.86 1.70 -1.29
C PHE A 137 3.54 2.46 -1.20
N GLU A 138 3.61 3.67 -0.67
CA GLU A 138 2.46 4.56 -0.57
C GLU A 138 2.58 5.67 -1.59
N VAL A 139 1.44 6.06 -2.16
CA VAL A 139 1.33 7.23 -3.01
C VAL A 139 0.58 8.28 -2.20
N GLY A 140 1.33 9.14 -1.52
CA GLY A 140 0.79 10.26 -0.75
C GLY A 140 0.56 11.50 -1.59
N ARG A 141 -0.22 12.44 -1.05
CA ARG A 141 -0.34 13.80 -1.58
C ARG A 141 0.37 14.74 -0.62
N LEU A 142 1.25 15.56 -1.17
CA LEU A 142 1.88 16.63 -0.42
C LEU A 142 1.08 17.91 -0.65
N GLU A 143 0.20 18.26 0.30
CA GLU A 143 -0.71 19.42 0.18
C GLU A 143 0.02 20.77 0.34
N GLN A 144 1.17 20.77 1.03
CA GLN A 144 1.99 21.96 1.20
C GLN A 144 3.48 21.66 0.95
N PRO A 145 4.24 22.59 0.36
CA PRO A 145 5.68 22.44 0.21
C PRO A 145 6.36 22.19 1.57
N SER A 146 7.38 21.33 1.59
CA SER A 146 8.05 20.91 2.84
C SER A 146 8.76 22.04 3.62
N PHE A 147 8.95 23.23 3.03
CA PHE A 147 9.49 24.39 3.74
C PHE A 147 8.44 25.13 4.58
N VAL A 148 7.15 24.86 4.35
CA VAL A 148 6.09 25.32 5.22
C VAL A 148 6.11 24.42 6.44
N ILE A 149 6.70 24.91 7.53
CA ILE A 149 6.74 24.19 8.79
C ILE A 149 5.44 24.51 9.53
N PRO A 150 4.54 23.52 9.75
CA PRO A 150 3.35 23.75 10.55
C PRO A 150 3.77 24.20 11.94
N GLU A 151 3.07 25.18 12.51
CA GLU A 151 3.37 25.75 13.83
C GLU A 151 3.39 24.64 14.93
N GLN A 152 2.64 23.56 14.70
CA GLN A 152 2.60 22.32 15.49
C GLN A 152 3.98 21.61 15.58
N VAL A 153 4.73 21.54 14.47
CA VAL A 153 6.06 20.89 14.42
C VAL A 153 7.10 21.68 15.24
N LEU A 154 6.93 23.00 15.37
CA LEU A 154 7.82 23.87 16.14
C LEU A 154 7.49 23.89 17.64
N GLN A 155 6.28 23.50 18.03
CA GLN A 155 5.78 23.56 19.41
C GLN A 155 5.81 22.22 20.17
N ALA A 156 6.30 21.14 19.54
CA ALA A 156 6.46 19.82 20.18
C ALA A 156 7.56 19.80 21.27
N LYS A 157 7.33 20.52 22.37
CA LYS A 157 8.01 20.31 23.65
C LYS A 157 6.96 19.82 24.64
N SER A 158 6.90 18.51 24.83
CA SER A 158 6.10 17.93 25.90
C SER A 158 6.58 18.44 27.27
N ARG A 159 5.64 18.89 28.11
CA ARG A 159 5.86 19.19 29.54
C ARG A 159 5.59 17.99 30.44
N GLU A 160 5.08 16.89 29.89
CA GLU A 160 4.69 15.69 30.64
C GLU A 160 5.55 14.48 30.23
N THR A 161 5.86 13.64 31.21
CA THR A 161 6.60 12.39 30.99
C THR A 161 5.74 11.41 30.18
N PRO A 162 6.22 10.92 29.00
CA PRO A 162 5.47 9.97 28.19
C PRO A 162 5.12 8.69 28.96
N TRP A 163 3.97 8.08 28.65
CA TRP A 163 3.53 6.82 29.29
C TRP A 163 4.55 5.68 29.15
N TYR A 164 5.37 5.71 28.09
CA TYR A 164 6.38 4.71 27.80
C TYR A 164 7.77 5.03 28.38
N GLN A 165 7.92 6.08 29.19
CA GLN A 165 9.23 6.52 29.69
C GLN A 165 9.99 5.39 30.38
N ASN A 166 9.35 4.65 31.29
CA ASN A 166 9.98 3.52 31.98
C ASN A 166 10.40 2.38 31.04
N ILE A 167 9.72 2.20 29.90
CA ILE A 167 10.09 1.21 28.87
C ILE A 167 11.32 1.70 28.11
N LYS A 168 11.32 2.98 27.72
CA LYS A 168 12.44 3.63 27.02
C LYS A 168 13.70 3.61 27.90
N ASP A 169 13.60 4.03 29.16
CA ASP A 169 14.71 4.03 30.12
C ASP A 169 15.28 2.62 30.30
N PHE A 170 14.43 1.62 30.55
CA PHE A 170 14.87 0.24 30.70
C PHE A 170 15.60 -0.30 29.46
N LEU A 171 15.16 0.08 28.25
CA LEU A 171 15.83 -0.33 27.02
C LEU A 171 17.16 0.39 26.78
N GLN A 172 17.32 1.62 27.30
CA GLN A 172 18.56 2.40 27.18
C GLN A 172 19.60 2.04 28.24
N THR A 173 19.17 1.88 29.49
CA THR A 173 20.07 1.73 30.65
C THR A 173 20.14 0.30 31.18
N GLY A 174 19.16 -0.55 30.85
CA GLY A 174 19.00 -1.89 31.45
C GLY A 174 18.54 -1.87 32.92
N THR A 175 18.28 -0.69 33.49
CA THR A 175 17.90 -0.51 34.89
C THR A 175 16.40 -0.29 35.04
N LEU A 176 15.84 -0.71 36.18
CA LEU A 176 14.44 -0.52 36.51
C LEU A 176 14.31 0.44 37.70
N PRO A 177 13.22 1.21 37.80
CA PRO A 177 13.00 2.09 38.94
C PRO A 177 13.02 1.30 40.26
N PRO A 178 13.86 1.69 41.24
CA PRO A 178 13.97 0.99 42.51
C PRO A 178 12.69 1.10 43.35
N GLU A 179 11.85 2.11 43.09
CA GLU A 179 10.55 2.31 43.74
C GLU A 179 9.50 1.28 43.29
N MET A 180 9.73 0.61 42.16
CA MET A 180 8.82 -0.36 41.57
C MET A 180 8.92 -1.73 42.29
N SER A 181 7.78 -2.34 42.59
CA SER A 181 7.75 -3.67 43.23
C SER A 181 8.37 -4.74 42.33
N ARG A 182 8.87 -5.83 42.93
CA ARG A 182 9.44 -6.97 42.16
C ARG A 182 8.47 -7.53 41.11
N LYS A 183 7.16 -7.47 41.37
CA LYS A 183 6.12 -7.94 40.45
C LYS A 183 6.02 -7.02 39.24
N GLU A 184 5.97 -5.72 39.47
CA GLU A 184 5.90 -4.70 38.41
C GLU A 184 7.19 -4.68 37.57
N GLN A 185 8.35 -4.80 38.20
CA GLN A 185 9.64 -4.93 37.52
C GLN A 185 9.67 -6.13 36.56
N ARG A 186 9.12 -7.28 36.99
CA ARG A 186 9.00 -8.48 36.15
C ARG A 186 8.05 -8.27 34.97
N VAL A 187 6.92 -7.60 35.21
CA VAL A 187 5.97 -7.26 34.14
C VAL A 187 6.62 -6.32 33.12
N LEU A 188 7.31 -5.27 33.58
CA LEU A 188 7.97 -4.31 32.70
C LEU A 188 9.03 -5.00 31.83
N ARG A 189 9.94 -5.80 32.42
CA ARG A 189 10.93 -6.59 31.66
C ARG A 189 10.28 -7.42 30.57
N HIS A 190 9.22 -8.14 30.92
CA HIS A 190 8.53 -9.00 29.95
C HIS A 190 7.87 -8.18 28.84
N MET A 191 7.24 -7.04 29.17
CA MET A 191 6.61 -6.17 28.18
C MET A 191 7.62 -5.46 27.28
N SER A 192 8.76 -5.03 27.80
CA SER A 192 9.80 -4.32 27.04
C SER A 192 10.37 -5.14 25.89
N SER A 193 10.28 -6.47 25.92
CA SER A 193 10.62 -7.34 24.78
C SER A 193 9.82 -7.03 23.50
N ARG A 194 8.65 -6.40 23.65
CA ARG A 194 7.80 -5.97 22.54
C ARG A 194 8.21 -4.62 21.95
N TYR A 195 9.24 -3.98 22.46
CA TYR A 195 9.65 -2.63 22.05
C TYR A 195 11.14 -2.54 21.69
N PHE A 196 11.50 -1.57 20.87
CA PHE A 196 12.89 -1.24 20.55
C PHE A 196 13.05 0.25 20.26
N ILE A 197 14.28 0.73 20.33
CA ILE A 197 14.62 2.11 20.06
C ILE A 197 15.33 2.20 18.72
N LEU A 198 14.90 3.13 17.88
CA LEU A 198 15.56 3.50 16.64
C LEU A 198 15.63 5.03 16.59
N ALA A 199 16.85 5.57 16.49
CA ALA A 199 17.09 7.02 16.49
C ALA A 199 16.39 7.77 17.65
N ASP A 200 16.51 7.24 18.87
CA ASP A 200 15.88 7.74 20.11
C ASP A 200 14.34 7.71 20.16
N ILE A 201 13.69 7.13 19.14
CA ILE A 201 12.25 6.95 19.08
C ILE A 201 11.90 5.51 19.50
N LEU A 202 10.87 5.36 20.34
CA LEU A 202 10.40 4.06 20.80
C LEU A 202 9.38 3.48 19.81
N TYR A 203 9.62 2.25 19.40
CA TYR A 203 8.74 1.49 18.51
C TYR A 203 8.24 0.21 19.17
N ARG A 204 7.00 -0.15 18.90
CA ARG A 204 6.39 -1.43 19.27
C ARG A 204 6.47 -2.42 18.10
N ARG A 205 6.89 -3.64 18.40
CA ARG A 205 6.87 -4.79 17.48
C ARG A 205 5.43 -5.25 17.26
N GLY A 206 4.96 -5.21 16.02
CA GLY A 206 3.68 -5.79 15.59
C GLY A 206 3.78 -7.28 15.24
N PHE A 207 2.62 -7.96 15.12
CA PHE A 207 2.54 -9.39 14.79
C PHE A 207 2.84 -9.69 13.30
N ASN A 208 2.41 -8.83 12.37
CA ASN A 208 2.41 -9.13 10.92
C ASN A 208 3.14 -8.06 10.06
N THR A 209 4.13 -7.39 10.62
CA THR A 209 4.99 -6.36 9.97
C THR A 209 4.39 -4.96 9.86
N GLU A 210 4.78 -4.13 10.83
CA GLU A 210 5.13 -2.70 10.76
C GLU A 210 5.48 -2.33 12.20
N TYR A 211 6.64 -1.71 12.40
CA TYR A 211 7.00 -1.24 13.73
C TYR A 211 6.20 0.03 13.99
N ALA A 212 5.39 0.02 15.04
CA ALA A 212 4.54 1.17 15.33
C ALA A 212 5.26 2.14 16.27
N ARG A 213 5.43 3.40 15.85
CA ARG A 213 5.96 4.46 16.70
C ARG A 213 5.03 4.66 17.89
N CYS A 214 5.60 4.65 19.09
CA CYS A 214 4.87 4.95 20.31
C CYS A 214 4.69 6.47 20.41
N LEU A 215 3.45 6.90 20.60
CA LEU A 215 3.10 8.32 20.71
C LEU A 215 2.94 8.75 22.16
N ASP A 216 3.36 9.97 22.49
CA ASP A 216 3.07 10.64 23.75
C ASP A 216 1.68 11.30 23.75
N ALA A 217 1.25 11.85 24.89
CA ALA A 217 -0.10 12.39 25.04
C ALA A 217 -0.42 13.55 24.08
N ASN A 218 0.58 14.37 23.71
CA ASN A 218 0.38 15.48 22.79
C ASN A 218 0.31 14.96 21.35
N GLU A 219 1.24 14.08 20.96
CA GLU A 219 1.26 13.46 19.64
C GLU A 219 -0.03 12.65 19.37
N ILE A 220 -0.61 12.02 20.40
CA ILE A 220 -1.87 11.26 20.29
C ILE A 220 -3.02 12.17 19.84
N LEU A 221 -3.17 13.35 20.46
CA LEU A 221 -4.27 14.26 20.13
C LEU A 221 -4.14 14.79 18.70
N GLU A 222 -2.93 15.16 18.29
CA GLU A 222 -2.63 15.62 16.93
C GLU A 222 -2.96 14.55 15.89
N VAL A 223 -2.50 13.32 16.11
CA VAL A 223 -2.74 12.20 15.16
C VAL A 223 -4.23 11.82 15.09
N ILE A 224 -4.96 11.86 16.22
CA ILE A 224 -6.41 11.62 16.22
C ILE A 224 -7.12 12.73 15.42
N GLN A 225 -6.76 13.99 15.65
CA GLN A 225 -7.37 15.13 14.95
C GLN A 225 -7.09 15.09 13.45
N GLU A 226 -5.84 14.89 13.05
CA GLU A 226 -5.44 14.78 11.63
C GLU A 226 -6.17 13.63 10.93
N ALA A 227 -6.19 12.45 11.56
CA ALA A 227 -6.87 11.30 11.00
C ALA A 227 -8.39 11.49 10.93
N HIS A 228 -8.98 12.30 11.83
CA HIS A 228 -10.40 12.65 11.78
C HIS A 228 -10.71 13.70 10.68
N GLU A 229 -9.85 14.71 10.49
CA GLU A 229 -10.02 15.77 9.48
C GLU A 229 -9.73 15.29 8.05
N GLY A 230 -8.80 14.34 7.87
CA GLY A 230 -8.49 13.73 6.57
C GLY A 230 -9.63 12.88 5.98
N ILE A 231 -10.67 12.58 6.77
CA ILE A 231 -11.85 11.83 6.35
C ILE A 231 -12.92 12.82 5.86
N SER A 232 -12.85 13.20 4.59
CA SER A 232 -13.91 13.99 3.96
C SER A 232 -15.18 13.15 3.74
N GLY A 233 -16.17 13.30 4.63
CA GLY A 233 -17.57 12.95 4.38
C GLY A 233 -18.13 11.77 5.18
N GLY A 234 -19.02 12.07 6.13
CA GLY A 234 -19.87 11.11 6.85
C GLY A 234 -19.32 10.68 8.22
N HIS A 235 -20.22 10.34 9.15
CA HIS A 235 -19.88 9.80 10.48
C HIS A 235 -19.10 8.48 10.34
N VAL A 236 -17.78 8.58 10.23
CA VAL A 236 -16.90 7.42 10.21
C VAL A 236 -16.68 6.96 11.64
N GLY A 237 -17.08 5.72 11.93
CA GLY A 237 -16.93 5.16 13.27
C GLY A 237 -15.47 5.01 13.70
N TYR A 238 -15.20 5.17 14.99
CA TYR A 238 -13.86 5.09 15.63
C TYR A 238 -13.01 3.88 15.20
N GLN A 239 -13.63 2.78 14.77
CA GLN A 239 -12.93 1.59 14.27
C GLN A 239 -12.14 1.85 12.98
N THR A 240 -12.65 2.71 12.10
CA THR A 240 -11.95 3.09 10.86
C THR A 240 -10.79 4.03 11.17
N LEU A 241 -11.01 4.96 12.11
CA LEU A 241 -9.97 5.87 12.61
C LEU A 241 -8.79 5.08 13.22
N VAL A 242 -9.07 4.12 14.10
CA VAL A 242 -8.04 3.23 14.67
C VAL A 242 -7.31 2.46 13.58
N LYS A 243 -8.00 1.95 12.55
CA LYS A 243 -7.35 1.23 11.44
C LYS A 243 -6.42 2.13 10.63
N GLN A 244 -6.80 3.38 10.37
CA GLN A 244 -5.95 4.34 9.68
C GLN A 244 -4.70 4.66 10.49
N ILE A 245 -4.86 4.94 11.78
CA ILE A 245 -3.75 5.26 12.69
C ILE A 245 -2.77 4.07 12.83
N VAL A 246 -3.30 2.85 12.91
CA VAL A 246 -2.46 1.63 12.93
C VAL A 246 -1.73 1.44 11.61
N ARG A 247 -2.38 1.69 10.46
CA ARG A 247 -1.75 1.64 9.13
C ARG A 247 -0.68 2.72 8.93
N ALA A 248 -0.87 3.90 9.52
CA ALA A 248 0.14 4.95 9.56
C ALA A 248 1.34 4.63 10.48
N GLY A 249 1.32 3.46 11.15
CA GLY A 249 2.42 3.00 11.97
C GLY A 249 2.47 3.67 13.34
N TYR A 250 1.33 4.06 13.93
CA TYR A 250 1.28 4.64 15.26
C TYR A 250 0.67 3.71 16.31
N TYR A 251 1.09 3.86 17.58
CA TYR A 251 0.60 3.06 18.69
C TYR A 251 0.60 3.79 20.02
N TRP A 252 -0.46 3.58 20.79
CA TRP A 252 -0.50 3.80 22.23
C TRP A 252 -1.54 2.85 22.89
N PRO A 253 -1.44 2.56 24.19
CA PRO A 253 -2.23 1.50 24.83
C PRO A 253 -3.75 1.75 24.82
N THR A 254 -4.17 3.02 24.86
CA THR A 254 -5.57 3.43 25.00
C THR A 254 -6.22 3.83 23.67
N MET A 255 -5.56 3.60 22.52
CA MET A 255 -6.00 4.13 21.22
C MET A 255 -7.45 3.85 20.85
N GLN A 256 -7.96 2.65 21.15
CA GLN A 256 -9.35 2.32 20.86
C GLN A 256 -10.34 3.15 21.68
N ARG A 257 -10.00 3.42 22.94
CA ARG A 257 -10.82 4.23 23.84
C ARG A 257 -10.72 5.71 23.43
N ASP A 258 -9.51 6.20 23.19
CA ASP A 258 -9.29 7.61 22.89
C ASP A 258 -9.95 8.00 21.55
N CYS A 259 -9.82 7.14 20.52
CA CYS A 259 -10.55 7.33 19.25
C CYS A 259 -12.07 7.20 19.37
N HIS A 260 -12.58 6.51 20.39
CA HIS A 260 -14.02 6.39 20.63
C HIS A 260 -14.60 7.58 21.40
N GLN A 261 -13.76 8.26 22.19
CA GLN A 261 -14.12 9.39 23.02
C GLN A 261 -13.92 10.75 22.35
N PHE A 262 -13.14 10.77 21.26
CA PHE A 262 -12.98 11.92 20.37
C PHE A 262 -14.18 12.05 19.44
#